data_AF-A0A814UUD7-F1
#
_entry.id   AF-A0A814UUD7-F1
#
_cell.length_a   1.000
_cell.length_b   1.000
_cell.length_c   1.000
_cell.angle_alpha   90.00
_cell.angle_beta   90.00
_cell.angle_gamma   90.00
#
_symmetry.space_group_name_H-M   'P 1'
#
loop_
_entity.id
_entity.type
_entity.pdbx_description
1 polymer ?
#
loop_
_entity_poly.entity_id
_entity_poly.type
_entity_poly.pdbx_seq_one_letter_code
_entity_poly.pdbx_strand_id
1 'polypeptide(L)'
;MSLLTDTIVVTISQIAFFLGGWMFFVRQLGLNYGVRNRFVILSFALIFTLSCMMFELIIFEILALLKPTSRYLYWHIVLYSMLFLLVFLIPFYIAYLLLNTVKIVRDFRLVLLFTLIAWCFYLYVFWKFGNPFPISNRNEFFSIEFCISRVGIIGVTVMAILSGFGVNGILPTLLMIIFGCWTVKNIRTVNRVRPETNSIGIRNITVIRPVIVRSKDQQLVRMLSVNIIAFIICKFPSTLVLIYQQITQYEEKSSDQQLIEQLILQLTFFWYFIDNGIDCYTNILVSKTFRTELKRIFVDAYHTCIRHRN
;
A
#
# COMPACT_ATOMS: atom_id res chain seq x y z
N MET A 1 8.12 -32.99 6.15
CA MET A 1 6.96 -33.04 5.25
C MET A 1 7.42 -33.11 3.79
N SER A 2 6.77 -33.94 2.97
CA SER A 2 7.03 -33.96 1.52
C SER A 2 6.41 -32.71 0.89
N LEU A 3 6.93 -32.28 -0.26
CA LEU A 3 6.36 -31.15 -1.01
C LEU A 3 4.85 -31.34 -1.30
N LEU A 4 4.43 -32.60 -1.39
CA LEU A 4 3.04 -33.01 -1.57
C LEU A 4 2.17 -32.68 -0.34
N THR A 5 2.64 -32.96 0.87
CA THR A 5 1.93 -32.61 2.11
C THR A 5 1.78 -31.09 2.25
N ASP A 6 2.85 -30.33 1.98
CA ASP A 6 2.82 -28.86 2.04
C ASP A 6 1.82 -28.29 1.01
N THR A 7 1.74 -28.90 -0.17
CA THR A 7 0.79 -28.51 -1.24
C THR A 7 -0.65 -28.81 -0.85
N ILE A 8 -0.90 -29.93 -0.19
CA ILE A 8 -2.25 -30.28 0.29
C ILE A 8 -2.72 -29.26 1.34
N VAL A 9 -1.86 -28.92 2.31
CA VAL A 9 -2.21 -27.94 3.35
C VAL A 9 -2.56 -26.58 2.73
N VAL A 10 -1.71 -26.10 1.82
CA VAL A 10 -1.89 -24.81 1.12
C VAL A 10 -3.12 -24.80 0.21
N THR A 11 -3.43 -25.91 -0.46
CA THR A 11 -4.61 -25.98 -1.34
C THR A 11 -5.91 -26.07 -0.54
N ILE A 12 -5.92 -26.76 0.60
CA ILE A 12 -7.09 -26.81 1.49
C ILE A 12 -7.41 -25.40 2.01
N SER A 13 -6.40 -24.66 2.48
CA SER A 13 -6.61 -23.29 2.96
C SER A 13 -7.05 -22.36 1.82
N GLN A 14 -6.48 -22.49 0.64
CA GLN A 14 -6.87 -21.73 -0.55
C GLN A 14 -8.34 -21.95 -0.91
N ILE A 15 -8.82 -23.20 -0.91
CA ILE A 15 -10.24 -23.51 -1.18
C ILE A 15 -11.14 -22.93 -0.09
N ALA A 16 -10.74 -23.04 1.18
CA ALA A 16 -11.50 -22.49 2.29
C ALA A 16 -11.64 -20.96 2.20
N PHE A 17 -10.54 -20.24 1.92
CA PHE A 17 -10.58 -18.79 1.75
C PHE A 17 -11.37 -18.37 0.51
N PHE A 18 -11.30 -19.12 -0.59
CA PHE A 18 -12.08 -18.84 -1.79
C PHE A 18 -13.59 -18.99 -1.55
N LEU A 19 -14.00 -20.08 -0.91
CA LEU A 19 -15.39 -20.29 -0.52
C LEU A 19 -15.86 -19.22 0.46
N GLY A 20 -15.01 -18.86 1.43
CA GLY A 20 -15.28 -17.77 2.38
C GLY A 20 -15.49 -16.43 1.68
N GLY A 21 -14.58 -16.03 0.79
CA GLY A 21 -14.68 -14.80 0.02
C GLY A 21 -15.89 -14.77 -0.92
N TRP A 22 -16.17 -15.89 -1.60
CA TRP A 22 -17.34 -16.04 -2.45
C TRP A 22 -18.65 -15.93 -1.66
N MET A 23 -18.75 -16.63 -0.53
CA MET A 23 -19.93 -16.60 0.33
C MET A 23 -20.14 -15.21 0.94
N PHE A 24 -19.08 -14.56 1.41
CA PHE A 24 -19.13 -13.18 1.92
C PHE A 24 -19.63 -12.22 0.84
N PHE A 25 -19.13 -12.34 -0.39
CA PHE A 25 -19.61 -11.52 -1.49
C PHE A 25 -21.09 -11.76 -1.78
N VAL A 26 -21.51 -13.01 -1.98
CA VAL A 26 -22.91 -13.32 -2.36
C VAL A 26 -23.90 -12.93 -1.27
N ARG A 27 -23.57 -13.18 0.01
CA ARG A 27 -24.49 -12.92 1.13
C ARG A 27 -24.53 -11.46 1.59
N GLN A 28 -23.42 -10.72 1.48
CA GLN A 28 -23.33 -9.39 2.11
C GLN A 28 -23.14 -8.26 1.10
N LEU A 29 -22.42 -8.48 0.01
CA LEU A 29 -22.16 -7.47 -1.02
C LEU A 29 -23.13 -7.59 -2.21
N GLY A 30 -23.45 -8.80 -2.66
CA GLY A 30 -24.30 -9.05 -3.82
C GLY A 30 -25.74 -8.60 -3.62
N LEU A 31 -26.28 -8.74 -2.40
CA LEU A 31 -27.61 -8.25 -2.03
C LEU A 31 -27.68 -6.72 -1.98
N ASN A 32 -26.63 -6.05 -1.48
CA ASN A 32 -26.62 -4.60 -1.28
C ASN A 32 -26.24 -3.80 -2.54
N TYR A 33 -25.40 -4.36 -3.42
CA TYR A 33 -24.91 -3.65 -4.60
C TYR A 33 -25.64 -4.05 -5.90
N GLY A 34 -26.50 -5.07 -5.90
CA GLY A 34 -27.23 -5.53 -7.10
C GLY A 34 -26.34 -6.01 -8.26
N VAL A 35 -25.03 -6.14 -8.02
CA VAL A 35 -24.04 -6.51 -9.04
C VAL A 35 -24.11 -8.01 -9.29
N ARG A 36 -24.69 -8.40 -10.43
CA ARG A 36 -24.87 -9.80 -10.82
C ARG A 36 -23.75 -10.35 -11.72
N ASN A 37 -22.71 -9.57 -11.97
CA ASN A 37 -21.66 -9.95 -12.91
C ASN A 37 -20.67 -10.94 -12.28
N ARG A 38 -20.67 -12.18 -12.79
CA ARG A 38 -19.84 -13.28 -12.30
C ARG A 38 -18.35 -12.94 -12.25
N PHE A 39 -17.85 -12.14 -13.20
CA PHE A 39 -16.44 -11.76 -13.25
C PHE A 39 -16.03 -10.83 -12.09
N VAL A 40 -16.92 -9.95 -11.63
CA VAL A 40 -16.67 -9.11 -10.44
C VAL A 40 -16.55 -9.97 -9.19
N ILE A 41 -17.51 -10.88 -9.01
CA ILE A 41 -17.57 -11.81 -7.87
C ILE A 41 -16.31 -12.68 -7.82
N LEU A 42 -15.94 -13.23 -8.97
CA LEU A 42 -14.76 -14.09 -9.11
C LEU A 42 -13.47 -13.32 -8.87
N SER A 43 -13.33 -12.11 -9.41
CA SER A 43 -12.16 -11.26 -9.19
C SER A 43 -12.02 -10.89 -7.71
N PHE A 44 -13.11 -10.53 -7.04
CA PHE A 44 -13.12 -10.26 -5.60
C PHE A 44 -12.68 -11.48 -4.79
N ALA A 45 -13.31 -12.64 -5.04
CA ALA A 45 -12.98 -13.87 -4.31
C ALA A 45 -11.52 -14.27 -4.52
N LEU A 46 -10.97 -14.11 -5.73
CA LEU A 46 -9.56 -14.36 -6.02
C LEU A 46 -8.62 -13.42 -5.27
N ILE A 47 -8.88 -12.12 -5.27
CA ILE A 47 -8.05 -11.12 -4.56
C ILE A 47 -8.08 -11.39 -3.05
N PHE A 48 -9.28 -11.67 -2.52
CA PHE A 48 -9.46 -12.01 -1.11
C PHE A 48 -8.68 -13.26 -0.73
N THR A 49 -8.82 -14.33 -1.53
CA THR A 49 -8.10 -15.59 -1.33
C THR A 49 -6.60 -15.38 -1.34
N LEU A 50 -6.06 -14.73 -2.38
CA LEU A 50 -4.63 -14.47 -2.47
C LEU A 50 -4.13 -13.64 -1.29
N SER A 51 -4.92 -12.67 -0.80
CA SER A 51 -4.58 -11.84 0.37
C SER A 51 -4.51 -12.66 1.65
N CYS A 52 -5.46 -13.56 1.86
CA CYS A 52 -5.42 -14.52 2.96
C CYS A 52 -4.23 -15.48 2.83
N MET A 53 -3.92 -15.97 1.61
CA MET A 53 -2.75 -16.82 1.36
C MET A 53 -1.44 -16.12 1.70
N MET A 54 -1.27 -14.84 1.37
CA MET A 54 -0.07 -14.08 1.76
C MET A 54 0.07 -13.97 3.27
N PHE A 55 -1.02 -13.69 3.97
CA PHE A 55 -1.03 -13.62 5.42
C PHE A 55 -0.74 -14.98 6.07
N GLU A 56 -1.33 -16.05 5.54
CA GLU A 56 -1.08 -17.42 6.00
C GLU A 56 0.37 -17.85 5.79
N LEU A 57 0.98 -17.52 4.65
CA LEU A 57 2.40 -17.81 4.39
C LEU A 57 3.33 -17.12 5.40
N ILE A 58 2.99 -15.89 5.83
CA ILE A 58 3.71 -15.19 6.90
C ILE A 58 3.53 -15.93 8.24
N ILE A 59 2.32 -16.39 8.56
CA ILE A 59 2.07 -17.19 9.77
C ILE A 59 2.88 -18.51 9.74
N PHE A 60 2.88 -19.21 8.61
CA PHE A 60 3.64 -20.43 8.44
C PHE A 60 5.16 -20.22 8.49
N GLU A 61 5.64 -19.03 8.13
CA GLU A 61 7.02 -18.62 8.37
C GLU A 61 7.32 -18.48 9.86
N ILE A 62 6.44 -17.80 10.60
CA ILE A 62 6.61 -17.58 12.05
C ILE A 62 6.54 -18.90 12.83
N LEU A 63 5.60 -19.77 12.48
CA LEU A 63 5.40 -21.07 13.15
C LEU A 63 6.34 -22.17 12.65
N ALA A 64 7.18 -21.89 11.64
CA ALA A 64 8.10 -22.84 11.01
C ALA A 64 7.44 -24.16 10.56
N LEU A 65 6.17 -24.11 10.14
CA LEU A 65 5.39 -25.29 9.76
C LEU A 65 5.73 -25.81 8.35
N LEU A 66 6.04 -24.90 7.42
CA LEU A 66 6.31 -25.22 6.02
C LEU A 66 7.82 -25.26 5.73
N LYS A 67 8.25 -26.15 4.82
CA LYS A 67 9.64 -26.16 4.35
C LYS A 67 10.00 -24.84 3.66
N PRO A 68 11.24 -24.33 3.85
CA PRO A 68 11.66 -23.04 3.28
C PRO A 68 11.58 -23.01 1.74
N THR A 69 11.91 -24.11 1.07
CA THR A 69 11.86 -24.20 -0.41
C THR A 69 10.42 -24.14 -0.93
N SER A 70 9.49 -24.83 -0.25
CA SER A 70 8.06 -24.82 -0.59
C SER A 70 7.46 -23.43 -0.35
N ARG A 71 7.77 -22.82 0.79
CA ARG A 71 7.34 -21.46 1.14
C ARG A 71 7.79 -20.42 0.13
N TYR A 72 9.06 -20.46 -0.29
CA TYR A 72 9.59 -19.53 -1.28
C TYR A 72 8.86 -19.61 -2.62
N LEU A 73 8.56 -20.84 -3.09
CA LEU A 73 7.78 -21.07 -4.30
C LEU A 73 6.36 -20.50 -4.17
N TYR A 74 5.65 -20.80 -3.08
CA TYR A 74 4.29 -20.29 -2.86
C TYR A 74 4.26 -18.77 -2.71
N TRP A 75 5.23 -18.19 -2.02
CA TRP A 75 5.39 -16.75 -1.91
C TRP A 75 5.50 -16.09 -3.29
N HIS A 76 6.33 -16.66 -4.19
CA HIS A 76 6.46 -16.16 -5.55
C HIS A 76 5.17 -16.30 -6.34
N ILE A 77 4.55 -17.48 -6.34
CA ILE A 77 3.29 -17.72 -7.06
C ILE A 77 2.19 -16.74 -6.61
N VAL A 78 2.04 -16.54 -5.30
CA VAL A 78 1.01 -15.65 -4.75
C VAL A 78 1.33 -14.19 -5.10
N LEU A 79 2.58 -13.74 -4.97
CA LEU A 79 2.99 -12.39 -5.40
C LEU A 79 2.73 -12.14 -6.89
N TYR A 80 3.17 -13.05 -7.77
CA TYR A 80 2.98 -12.91 -9.20
C TYR A 80 1.49 -12.87 -9.56
N SER A 81 0.69 -13.74 -8.95
CA SER A 81 -0.75 -13.80 -9.17
C SER A 81 -1.45 -12.52 -8.71
N MET A 82 -1.09 -12.00 -7.53
CA MET A 82 -1.64 -10.75 -7.01
C MET A 82 -1.29 -9.54 -7.88
N LEU A 83 -0.02 -9.40 -8.27
CA LEU A 83 0.42 -8.29 -9.12
C LEU A 83 -0.26 -8.34 -10.48
N PHE A 84 -0.40 -9.54 -11.06
CA PHE A 84 -1.11 -9.72 -12.31
C PHE A 84 -2.57 -9.26 -12.21
N LEU A 85 -3.28 -9.71 -11.18
CA LEU A 85 -4.66 -9.31 -10.90
C LEU A 85 -4.78 -7.80 -10.74
N LEU A 86 -3.92 -7.19 -9.91
CA LEU A 86 -4.02 -5.80 -9.54
C LEU A 86 -3.63 -4.82 -10.66
N VAL A 87 -2.55 -5.11 -11.39
CA VAL A 87 -1.98 -4.20 -12.41
C VAL A 87 -2.60 -4.41 -13.78
N PHE A 88 -2.96 -5.65 -14.13
CA PHE A 88 -3.42 -5.96 -15.49
C PHE A 88 -4.92 -6.27 -15.52
N LEU A 89 -5.39 -7.28 -14.78
CA LEU A 89 -6.75 -7.81 -14.92
C LEU A 89 -7.82 -6.82 -14.45
N ILE A 90 -7.68 -6.28 -13.23
CA ILE A 90 -8.66 -5.36 -12.65
C ILE A 90 -8.78 -4.07 -13.46
N PRO A 91 -7.69 -3.36 -13.83
CA PRO A 91 -7.79 -2.12 -14.59
C PRO A 91 -8.39 -2.34 -15.98
N PHE A 92 -8.06 -3.46 -16.64
CA PHE A 92 -8.68 -3.83 -17.92
C PHE A 92 -10.19 -3.99 -17.77
N TYR A 93 -10.61 -4.72 -16.75
CA TYR A 93 -12.01 -5.02 -16.53
C TYR A 93 -12.82 -3.77 -16.11
N ILE A 94 -12.24 -2.88 -15.30
CA ILE A 94 -12.85 -1.59 -14.97
C ILE A 94 -13.02 -0.73 -16.23
N ALA A 95 -11.98 -0.63 -17.07
CA ALA A 95 -12.06 0.11 -18.33
C ALA A 95 -13.15 -0.45 -19.26
N TYR A 96 -13.25 -1.78 -19.35
CA TYR A 96 -14.31 -2.46 -20.11
C TYR A 96 -15.70 -2.11 -19.58
N LEU A 97 -15.90 -2.18 -18.26
CA LEU A 97 -17.19 -1.86 -17.64
C LEU A 97 -17.57 -0.38 -17.83
N LEU A 98 -16.61 0.55 -17.68
CA LEU A 98 -16.84 1.98 -17.89
C LEU A 98 -17.28 2.26 -19.32
N LEU A 99 -16.56 1.74 -20.31
CA LEU A 99 -16.88 1.94 -21.72
C LEU A 99 -18.18 1.26 -22.14
N ASN A 100 -18.48 0.08 -21.59
CA ASN A 100 -19.74 -0.61 -21.86
C ASN A 100 -20.95 0.08 -21.19
N THR A 101 -20.73 0.87 -20.13
CA THR A 101 -21.80 1.65 -19.47
C THR A 101 -22.16 2.90 -20.29
N VAL A 102 -21.19 3.51 -20.96
CA VAL A 102 -21.41 4.65 -21.83
C VAL A 102 -22.02 4.16 -23.15
N LYS A 103 -23.34 4.40 -23.36
CA LYS A 103 -24.10 3.98 -24.56
C LYS A 103 -23.61 4.59 -25.89
N ILE A 104 -22.46 5.25 -25.93
CA ILE A 104 -21.93 5.98 -27.08
C ILE A 104 -21.39 5.04 -28.17
N VAL A 105 -21.00 3.81 -27.81
CA VAL A 105 -20.52 2.78 -28.75
C VAL A 105 -21.36 1.51 -28.59
N ARG A 106 -22.17 1.19 -29.60
CA ARG A 106 -23.04 0.01 -29.60
C ARG A 106 -22.31 -1.26 -30.04
N ASP A 107 -21.20 -1.12 -30.77
CA ASP A 107 -20.45 -2.24 -31.34
C ASP A 107 -19.43 -2.81 -30.37
N PHE A 108 -19.57 -4.09 -30.06
CA PHE A 108 -18.69 -4.84 -29.15
C PHE A 108 -17.20 -4.74 -29.53
N ARG A 109 -16.88 -4.79 -30.84
CA ARG A 109 -15.49 -4.72 -31.33
C ARG A 109 -14.84 -3.36 -31.04
N LEU A 110 -15.61 -2.28 -31.16
CA LEU A 110 -15.14 -0.93 -30.89
C LEU A 110 -14.97 -0.70 -29.39
N VAL A 111 -15.91 -1.19 -28.56
CA VAL A 111 -15.77 -1.16 -27.10
C VAL A 111 -14.49 -1.88 -26.66
N LEU A 112 -14.20 -3.05 -27.24
CA LEU A 112 -12.98 -3.81 -26.92
C LEU A 112 -11.71 -3.08 -27.38
N LEU A 113 -11.72 -2.47 -28.56
CA LEU A 113 -10.59 -1.67 -29.07
C LEU A 113 -10.31 -0.46 -28.16
N PHE A 114 -11.34 0.32 -27.83
CA PHE A 114 -11.19 1.47 -26.92
C PHE A 114 -10.77 1.03 -25.51
N THR A 115 -11.26 -0.13 -25.04
CA THR A 115 -10.83 -0.72 -23.77
C THR A 115 -9.33 -1.01 -23.80
N LEU A 116 -8.83 -1.65 -24.87
CA LEU A 116 -7.40 -1.95 -25.03
C LEU A 116 -6.56 -0.68 -25.09
N ILE A 117 -7.02 0.36 -25.80
CA ILE A 117 -6.32 1.65 -25.86
C ILE A 117 -6.25 2.29 -24.48
N ALA A 118 -7.37 2.37 -23.75
CA ALA A 118 -7.43 2.93 -22.41
C ALA A 118 -6.57 2.13 -21.41
N TRP A 119 -6.55 0.81 -21.54
CA TRP A 119 -5.72 -0.07 -20.72
C TRP A 119 -4.23 0.08 -21.02
N CYS A 120 -3.83 0.14 -22.29
CA CYS A 120 -2.45 0.42 -22.69
C CYS A 120 -2.00 1.81 -22.20
N PHE A 121 -2.87 2.81 -22.29
CA PHE A 121 -2.62 4.14 -21.75
C PHE A 121 -2.43 4.10 -20.23
N TYR A 122 -3.30 3.40 -19.50
CA TYR A 122 -3.15 3.18 -18.06
C TYR A 122 -1.80 2.53 -17.73
N LEU A 123 -1.42 1.45 -18.42
CA LEU A 123 -0.13 0.78 -18.21
C LEU A 123 1.05 1.70 -18.49
N TYR A 124 0.98 2.52 -19.53
CA TYR A 124 1.99 3.52 -19.84
C TYR A 124 2.14 4.55 -18.72
N VAL A 125 1.02 5.10 -18.23
CA VAL A 125 1.01 6.06 -17.11
C VAL A 125 1.54 5.42 -15.84
N PHE A 126 1.06 4.22 -15.50
CA PHE A 126 1.53 3.42 -14.37
C PHE A 126 3.05 3.19 -14.43
N TRP A 127 3.57 2.87 -15.62
CA TRP A 127 5.01 2.70 -15.84
C TRP A 127 5.79 4.02 -15.84
N LYS A 128 5.17 5.16 -16.18
CA LYS A 128 5.85 6.46 -16.12
C LYS A 128 5.93 6.99 -14.68
N PHE A 129 4.86 6.83 -13.90
CA PHE A 129 4.77 7.32 -12.51
C PHE A 129 5.79 6.71 -11.55
N GLY A 130 6.24 5.49 -11.82
CA GLY A 130 7.23 4.81 -10.98
C GLY A 130 8.69 5.01 -11.37
N ASN A 131 9.00 5.78 -12.43
CA ASN A 131 10.37 6.07 -12.85
C ASN A 131 11.20 7.01 -11.94
N PRO A 132 10.64 7.88 -11.08
CA PRO A 132 11.46 8.75 -10.24
C PRO A 132 12.11 8.03 -9.04
N PHE A 133 11.95 6.70 -8.89
CA PHE A 133 12.48 5.95 -7.75
C PHE A 133 13.78 5.19 -8.10
N PRO A 134 14.91 5.47 -7.42
CA PRO A 134 16.21 4.91 -7.76
C PRO A 134 16.40 3.51 -7.15
N ILE A 135 16.01 2.46 -7.88
CA ILE A 135 16.45 1.06 -7.65
C ILE A 135 17.30 0.59 -8.85
N SER A 136 17.99 1.53 -9.52
CA SER A 136 18.81 1.23 -10.68
C SER A 136 20.06 0.44 -10.27
N ASN A 137 19.98 -0.89 -10.37
CA ASN A 137 21.07 -1.63 -10.97
C ASN A 137 20.63 -2.12 -12.36
N ARG A 138 21.54 -2.03 -13.32
CA ARG A 138 21.30 -2.13 -14.77
C ARG A 138 20.59 -3.44 -15.17
N ASN A 139 19.65 -3.31 -16.12
CA ASN A 139 19.23 -4.31 -17.11
C ASN A 139 18.17 -5.37 -16.75
N GLU A 140 17.14 -5.05 -15.97
CA GLU A 140 15.92 -5.88 -15.92
C GLU A 140 14.65 -5.02 -16.00
N PHE A 141 14.20 -4.72 -17.23
CA PHE A 141 12.97 -3.95 -17.49
C PHE A 141 11.69 -4.57 -16.88
N PHE A 142 11.72 -5.84 -16.44
CA PHE A 142 10.55 -6.60 -15.96
C PHE A 142 10.76 -7.28 -14.60
N SER A 143 11.71 -6.83 -13.78
CA SER A 143 11.92 -7.46 -12.47
C SER A 143 10.75 -7.16 -11.51
N ILE A 144 10.28 -8.19 -10.79
CA ILE A 144 9.06 -8.13 -9.96
C ILE A 144 9.16 -7.08 -8.86
N GLU A 145 10.37 -6.84 -8.36
CA GLU A 145 10.67 -5.87 -7.31
C GLU A 145 10.27 -4.44 -7.72
N PHE A 146 10.46 -4.09 -8.99
CA PHE A 146 10.02 -2.80 -9.53
C PHE A 146 8.50 -2.70 -9.57
N CYS A 147 7.81 -3.75 -9.97
CA CYS A 147 6.33 -3.75 -9.99
C CYS A 147 5.77 -3.58 -8.56
N ILE A 148 6.31 -4.31 -7.59
CA ILE A 148 5.91 -4.23 -6.18
C ILE A 148 6.15 -2.83 -5.62
N SER A 149 7.31 -2.22 -5.88
CA SER A 149 7.62 -0.87 -5.41
C SER A 149 6.64 0.17 -5.96
N ARG A 150 6.28 0.06 -7.25
CA ARG A 150 5.35 0.98 -7.92
C ARG A 150 3.92 0.84 -7.42
N VAL A 151 3.44 -0.40 -7.32
CA VAL A 151 2.15 -0.71 -6.72
C VAL A 151 2.09 -0.22 -5.28
N GLY A 152 3.16 -0.41 -4.50
CA GLY A 152 3.24 0.04 -3.12
C GLY A 152 3.10 1.55 -2.99
N ILE A 153 3.81 2.33 -3.81
CA ILE A 153 3.75 3.79 -3.75
C ILE A 153 2.40 4.31 -4.21
N ILE A 154 1.92 3.85 -5.37
CA ILE A 154 0.61 4.26 -5.91
C ILE A 154 -0.49 3.84 -4.92
N GLY A 155 -0.45 2.60 -4.45
CA GLY A 155 -1.40 2.06 -3.48
C GLY A 155 -1.41 2.85 -2.17
N VAL A 156 -0.25 3.15 -1.58
CA VAL A 156 -0.16 3.96 -0.36
C VAL A 156 -0.64 5.39 -0.60
N THR A 157 -0.33 6.01 -1.74
CA THR A 157 -0.83 7.36 -2.05
C THR A 157 -2.35 7.39 -2.26
N VAL A 158 -2.90 6.39 -2.94
CA VAL A 158 -4.35 6.25 -3.15
C VAL A 158 -5.05 5.93 -1.84
N MET A 159 -4.48 5.04 -1.01
CA MET A 159 -4.95 4.79 0.34
C MET A 159 -4.91 6.04 1.19
N ALA A 160 -3.87 6.87 1.13
CA ALA A 160 -3.80 8.14 1.88
C ALA A 160 -4.90 9.12 1.42
N ILE A 161 -5.09 9.28 0.11
CA ILE A 161 -6.13 10.17 -0.45
C ILE A 161 -7.54 9.67 -0.11
N LEU A 162 -7.81 8.37 -0.25
CA LEU A 162 -9.10 7.75 0.10
C LEU A 162 -9.32 7.66 1.61
N SER A 163 -8.25 7.48 2.38
CA SER A 163 -8.25 7.48 3.84
C SER A 163 -8.70 8.84 4.37
N GLY A 164 -8.35 9.93 3.68
CA GLY A 164 -8.89 11.28 3.90
C GLY A 164 -10.42 11.39 3.78
N PHE A 165 -11.09 10.40 3.16
CA PHE A 165 -12.55 10.31 3.05
C PHE A 165 -13.15 9.14 3.84
N GLY A 166 -12.36 8.16 4.30
CA GLY A 166 -12.88 6.88 4.79
C GLY A 166 -12.27 6.32 6.09
N VAL A 167 -11.32 7.00 6.73
CA VAL A 167 -10.57 6.45 7.88
C VAL A 167 -10.81 7.28 9.15
N ASN A 168 -11.97 7.05 9.75
CA ASN A 168 -12.30 7.54 11.08
C ASN A 168 -12.45 6.34 12.03
N GLY A 169 -11.44 5.45 12.07
CA GLY A 169 -11.49 4.22 12.87
C GLY A 169 -10.17 3.89 13.56
N ILE A 170 -10.25 3.10 14.63
CA ILE A 170 -9.11 2.63 15.44
C ILE A 170 -8.21 1.60 14.72
N LEU A 171 -8.78 0.86 13.75
CA LEU A 171 -8.09 -0.24 13.08
C LEU A 171 -6.86 0.22 12.26
N PRO A 172 -6.94 1.27 11.42
CA PRO A 172 -5.77 1.73 10.66
C PRO A 172 -4.66 2.28 11.57
N THR A 173 -5.03 2.93 12.68
CA THR A 173 -4.09 3.43 13.70
C THR A 173 -3.33 2.30 14.37
N LEU A 174 -4.02 1.24 14.77
CA LEU A 174 -3.41 0.05 15.36
C LEU A 174 -2.48 -0.67 14.38
N LEU A 175 -2.91 -0.86 13.13
CA LEU A 175 -2.09 -1.51 12.11
C LEU A 175 -0.82 -0.71 11.79
N MET A 176 -0.93 0.61 11.67
CA MET A 176 0.22 1.52 11.50
C MET A 176 1.22 1.40 12.65
N ILE A 177 0.76 1.36 13.90
CA ILE A 177 1.62 1.20 15.08
C ILE A 177 2.32 -0.15 15.05
N ILE A 178 1.58 -1.23 14.78
CA ILE A 178 2.12 -2.60 14.75
C ILE A 178 3.17 -2.74 13.63
N PHE A 179 2.82 -2.39 12.40
CA PHE A 179 3.75 -2.48 11.27
C PHE A 179 4.92 -1.52 11.39
N GLY A 180 4.70 -0.32 11.94
CA GLY A 180 5.75 0.64 12.23
C GLY A 180 6.78 0.11 13.23
N CYS A 181 6.33 -0.38 14.39
CA CYS A 181 7.20 -1.00 15.38
C CYS A 181 7.92 -2.23 14.83
N TRP A 182 7.24 -3.04 14.01
CA TRP A 182 7.83 -4.23 13.41
C TRP A 182 8.92 -3.88 12.39
N THR A 183 8.68 -2.88 11.54
CA THR A 183 9.66 -2.36 10.57
C THR A 183 10.92 -1.85 11.28
N VAL A 184 10.76 -1.12 12.38
CA VAL A 184 11.89 -0.65 13.20
C VAL A 184 12.67 -1.82 13.81
N LYS A 185 11.98 -2.83 14.35
CA LYS A 185 12.62 -4.05 14.88
C LYS A 185 13.38 -4.78 13.78
N ASN A 186 12.78 -4.96 12.60
CA ASN A 186 13.41 -5.66 11.47
C ASN A 186 14.69 -4.94 11.00
N ILE A 187 14.65 -3.61 10.82
CA ILE A 187 15.83 -2.83 10.45
C ILE A 187 16.93 -2.95 11.51
N ARG A 188 16.59 -2.99 12.81
CA ARG A 188 17.58 -3.22 13.88
C ARG A 188 18.17 -4.62 13.84
N THR A 189 17.36 -5.64 13.55
CA THR A 189 17.81 -7.04 13.42
C THR A 189 18.75 -7.22 12.23
N VAL A 190 18.40 -6.68 11.06
CA VAL A 190 19.26 -6.70 9.87
C VAL A 190 20.60 -5.99 10.13
N ASN A 191 20.58 -4.89 10.89
CA ASN A 191 21.80 -4.20 11.31
C ASN A 191 22.65 -4.98 12.32
N ARG A 192 22.08 -5.94 13.06
CA ARG A 192 22.82 -6.82 13.98
C ARG A 192 23.40 -8.06 13.31
N VAL A 193 22.77 -8.56 12.25
CA VAL A 193 23.14 -9.83 11.60
C VAL A 193 24.14 -9.65 10.45
N ARG A 194 24.45 -8.43 9.99
CA ARG A 194 25.56 -8.22 9.04
C ARG A 194 26.91 -8.45 9.73
N PRO A 195 27.67 -9.52 9.41
CA PRO A 195 28.98 -9.73 10.00
C PRO A 195 29.94 -8.64 9.51
N GLU A 196 30.81 -8.16 10.40
CA GLU A 196 32.02 -7.45 9.99
C GLU A 196 32.81 -8.39 9.08
N THR A 197 32.78 -8.14 7.77
CA THR A 197 33.69 -8.79 6.83
C THR A 197 35.10 -8.34 7.18
N ASN A 198 35.76 -9.07 8.09
CA ASN A 198 37.20 -9.08 8.25
C ASN A 198 37.80 -9.59 6.95
N SER A 199 38.04 -8.68 6.00
CA SER A 199 38.87 -8.92 4.84
C SER A 199 40.08 -8.00 4.94
N ILE A 200 41.20 -8.64 5.23
CA ILE A 200 42.55 -8.08 5.17
C ILE A 200 42.79 -7.63 3.73
N GLY A 201 43.06 -6.33 3.53
CA GLY A 201 43.51 -5.76 2.26
C GLY A 201 42.44 -4.97 1.48
N ILE A 202 42.79 -3.75 1.07
CA ILE A 202 41.97 -2.73 0.35
C ILE A 202 41.10 -1.86 1.28
N ARG A 203 41.76 -0.94 2.00
CA ARG A 203 41.19 -0.20 3.15
C ARG A 203 40.29 1.03 2.86
N ASN A 204 40.20 1.58 1.65
CA ASN A 204 39.63 2.93 1.50
C ASN A 204 38.27 3.04 0.80
N ILE A 205 37.86 2.09 -0.05
CA ILE A 205 36.61 2.23 -0.85
C ILE A 205 35.45 1.38 -0.30
N THR A 206 35.76 0.26 0.35
CA THR A 206 34.76 -0.70 0.86
C THR A 206 34.21 -0.34 2.24
N VAL A 207 34.95 0.40 3.07
CA VAL A 207 34.50 0.85 4.41
C VAL A 207 33.50 2.01 4.35
N ILE A 208 33.55 2.83 3.30
CA ILE A 208 32.66 3.99 3.13
C ILE A 208 31.22 3.54 2.79
N ARG A 209 31.05 2.45 2.03
CA ARG A 209 29.73 1.92 1.65
C ARG A 209 28.82 1.48 2.83
N PRO A 210 29.27 0.67 3.80
CA PRO A 210 28.43 0.26 4.93
C PRO A 210 28.05 1.45 5.83
N VAL A 211 28.91 2.47 5.94
CA VAL A 211 28.62 3.70 6.70
C VAL A 211 27.53 4.54 6.02
N ILE A 212 27.56 4.68 4.69
CA ILE A 212 26.53 5.41 3.93
C ILE A 212 25.18 4.68 3.95
N VAL A 213 25.17 3.35 3.86
CA VAL A 213 23.93 2.56 3.93
C VAL A 213 23.33 2.67 5.34
N ARG A 214 24.14 2.56 6.38
CA ARG A 214 23.70 2.69 7.79
C ARG A 214 23.13 4.07 8.11
N SER A 215 23.71 5.16 7.56
CA SER A 215 23.19 6.51 7.78
C SER A 215 21.85 6.75 7.08
N LYS A 216 21.64 6.14 5.91
CA LYS A 216 20.35 6.15 5.19
C LYS A 216 19.28 5.32 5.93
N ASP A 217 19.64 4.14 6.42
CA ASP A 217 18.73 3.28 7.19
C ASP A 217 18.30 3.94 8.51
N GLN A 218 19.25 4.59 9.20
CA GLN A 218 18.95 5.39 10.41
C GLN A 218 18.04 6.59 10.11
N GLN A 219 18.23 7.24 8.96
CA GLN A 219 17.39 8.35 8.54
C GLN A 219 15.97 7.90 8.17
N LEU A 220 15.84 6.73 7.53
CA LEU A 220 14.54 6.10 7.24
C LEU A 220 13.79 5.74 8.53
N VAL A 221 14.49 5.12 9.50
CA VAL A 221 13.91 4.81 10.82
C VAL A 221 13.48 6.10 11.53
N ARG A 222 14.30 7.15 11.49
CA ARG A 222 13.95 8.45 12.12
C ARG A 222 12.72 9.07 11.47
N MET A 223 12.62 9.03 10.15
CA MET A 223 11.46 9.53 9.39
C MET A 223 10.19 8.75 9.72
N LEU A 224 10.27 7.42 9.72
CA LEU A 224 9.17 6.54 10.08
C LEU A 224 8.69 6.79 11.53
N SER A 225 9.62 6.88 12.49
CA SER A 225 9.28 7.15 13.88
C SER A 225 8.59 8.51 14.05
N VAL A 226 9.08 9.56 13.39
CA VAL A 226 8.45 10.89 13.47
C VAL A 226 7.07 10.89 12.82
N ASN A 227 6.87 10.19 11.70
CA ASN A 227 5.56 10.09 11.07
C ASN A 227 4.56 9.31 11.94
N ILE A 228 4.98 8.20 12.55
CA ILE A 228 4.12 7.45 13.48
C ILE A 228 3.71 8.33 14.67
N ILE A 229 4.64 9.08 15.26
CA ILE A 229 4.35 9.97 16.39
C ILE A 229 3.41 11.09 15.96
N ALA A 230 3.69 11.75 14.84
CA ALA A 230 2.85 12.83 14.32
C ALA A 230 1.44 12.34 14.01
N PHE A 231 1.31 11.17 13.38
CA PHE A 231 0.03 10.54 13.08
C PHE A 231 -0.77 10.21 14.35
N ILE A 232 -0.13 9.66 15.39
CA ILE A 232 -0.80 9.39 16.68
C ILE A 232 -1.33 10.70 17.28
N ILE A 233 -0.51 11.75 17.33
CA ILE A 233 -0.89 13.05 17.88
C ILE A 233 -2.06 13.66 17.09
N CYS A 234 -2.02 13.56 15.76
CA CYS A 234 -3.04 14.16 14.90
C CYS A 234 -4.35 13.38 14.87
N LYS A 235 -4.32 12.04 15.00
CA LYS A 235 -5.53 11.21 15.05
C LYS A 235 -6.15 11.10 16.44
N PHE A 236 -5.42 11.40 17.52
CA PHE A 236 -5.90 11.25 18.89
C PHE A 236 -7.19 12.04 19.19
N PRO A 237 -7.33 13.34 18.83
CA PRO A 237 -8.57 14.09 19.08
C PRO A 237 -9.79 13.48 18.40
N SER A 238 -9.63 13.06 17.12
CA SER A 238 -10.72 12.43 16.37
C SER A 238 -11.17 11.10 16.97
N THR A 239 -10.23 10.34 17.52
CA THR A 239 -10.53 9.06 18.17
C THR A 239 -11.32 9.27 19.46
N LEU A 240 -10.94 10.26 20.27
CA LEU A 240 -11.65 10.60 21.51
C LEU A 240 -13.08 11.05 21.26
N VAL A 241 -13.31 11.91 20.26
CA VAL A 241 -14.65 12.39 19.93
C VAL A 241 -15.57 11.27 19.45
N LEU A 242 -15.06 10.34 18.63
CA LEU A 242 -15.84 9.18 18.18
C LEU A 242 -16.20 8.23 19.32
N ILE A 243 -15.26 7.98 20.25
CA ILE A 243 -15.54 7.17 21.44
C ILE A 243 -16.62 7.86 22.29
N TYR A 244 -16.50 9.18 22.50
CA TYR A 244 -17.47 9.95 23.25
C TYR A 244 -18.87 9.93 22.61
N GLN A 245 -18.96 10.08 21.28
CA GLN A 245 -20.22 9.96 20.54
C GLN A 245 -20.83 8.56 20.67
N GLN A 246 -20.00 7.51 20.63
CA GLN A 246 -20.48 6.14 20.74
C GLN A 246 -21.02 5.81 22.15
N ILE A 247 -20.41 6.38 23.19
CA ILE A 247 -20.85 6.20 24.59
C ILE A 247 -22.16 6.96 24.84
N THR A 248 -22.28 8.19 24.31
CA THR A 248 -23.41 9.10 24.57
C THR A 248 -24.55 8.98 23.56
N GLN A 249 -24.55 7.96 22.69
CA GLN A 249 -25.49 7.84 21.58
C GLN A 249 -26.96 7.69 22.00
N TYR A 250 -27.22 7.24 23.23
CA TYR A 250 -28.58 7.01 23.77
C TYR A 250 -28.98 8.01 24.87
N GLU A 251 -28.13 9.01 25.16
CA GLU A 251 -28.46 10.05 26.14
C GLU A 251 -29.16 11.23 25.47
N GLU A 252 -30.21 11.77 26.10
CA GLU A 252 -30.83 13.01 25.65
C GLU A 252 -29.92 14.20 25.97
N LYS A 253 -29.56 14.97 24.94
CA LYS A 253 -28.61 16.09 25.03
C LYS A 253 -29.34 17.41 25.02
N SER A 254 -28.98 18.30 25.95
CA SER A 254 -29.47 19.69 25.98
C SER A 254 -28.99 20.47 24.75
N SER A 255 -29.75 21.50 24.35
CA SER A 255 -29.41 22.37 23.20
C SER A 255 -28.00 22.97 23.31
N ASP A 256 -27.58 23.35 24.52
CA ASP A 256 -26.24 23.90 24.77
C ASP A 256 -25.13 22.84 24.61
N GLN A 257 -25.41 21.60 25.01
CA GLN A 257 -24.48 20.49 24.84
C GLN A 257 -24.30 20.13 23.37
N GLN A 258 -25.38 20.17 22.58
CA GLN A 258 -25.32 19.93 21.14
C GLN A 258 -24.47 21.00 20.43
N LEU A 259 -24.56 22.27 20.84
CA LEU A 259 -23.73 23.35 20.29
C LEU A 259 -22.24 23.16 20.62
N ILE A 260 -21.93 22.77 21.85
CA ILE A 260 -20.55 22.47 22.27
C ILE A 260 -19.99 21.27 21.50
N GLU A 261 -20.78 20.21 21.33
CA GLU A 261 -20.37 19.04 20.55
C GLU A 261 -20.13 19.38 19.07
N GLN A 262 -21.00 20.20 18.47
CA GLN A 262 -20.81 20.65 17.09
C GLN A 262 -19.55 21.50 16.94
N LEU A 263 -19.24 22.38 17.90
CA LEU A 263 -18.01 23.15 17.90
C LEU A 263 -16.78 22.24 17.99
N ILE A 264 -16.79 21.27 18.91
CA ILE A 264 -15.71 20.28 19.07
C ILE A 264 -15.54 19.42 17.81
N LEU A 265 -16.64 19.02 17.17
CA LEU A 265 -16.62 18.28 15.91
C LEU A 265 -16.00 19.10 14.78
N GLN A 266 -16.38 20.37 14.63
CA GLN A 266 -15.81 21.27 13.62
C GLN A 266 -14.31 21.50 13.85
N LEU A 267 -13.89 21.71 15.10
CA LEU A 267 -12.46 21.84 15.46
C LEU A 267 -11.68 20.55 15.16
N THR A 268 -12.27 19.40 15.44
CA THR A 268 -11.67 18.09 15.17
C THR A 268 -11.59 17.83 13.67
N PHE A 269 -12.60 18.23 12.90
CA PHE A 269 -12.62 18.12 11.44
C PHE A 269 -11.56 19.02 10.80
N PHE A 270 -11.37 20.23 11.32
CA PHE A 270 -10.27 21.10 10.92
C PHE A 270 -8.90 20.47 11.23
N TRP A 271 -8.74 19.90 12.44
CA TRP A 271 -7.51 19.20 12.85
C TRP A 271 -7.21 17.98 11.98
N TYR A 272 -8.25 17.28 11.52
CA TYR A 272 -8.14 16.14 10.61
C TYR A 272 -7.57 16.54 9.24
N PHE A 273 -7.89 17.73 8.71
CA PHE A 273 -7.30 18.18 7.45
C PHE A 273 -5.80 18.47 7.55
N ILE A 274 -5.32 18.87 8.73
CA ILE A 274 -3.89 19.11 8.98
C ILE A 274 -3.10 17.81 8.89
N ASP A 275 -3.66 16.69 9.36
CA ASP A 275 -3.06 15.35 9.29
C ASP A 275 -2.70 14.95 7.85
N ASN A 276 -3.58 15.24 6.88
CA ASN A 276 -3.37 14.88 5.48
C ASN A 276 -2.16 15.58 4.83
N GLY A 277 -1.68 16.70 5.39
CA GLY A 277 -0.50 17.41 4.91
C GLY A 277 0.78 17.10 5.69
N ILE A 278 0.65 16.56 6.90
CA ILE A 278 1.75 16.44 7.86
C ILE A 278 2.87 15.54 7.37
N ASP A 279 2.57 14.46 6.65
CA ASP A 279 3.59 13.56 6.10
C ASP A 279 4.56 14.27 5.15
N CYS A 280 4.07 15.24 4.37
CA CYS A 280 4.94 16.03 3.50
C CYS A 280 5.88 16.92 4.33
N TYR A 281 5.34 17.61 5.34
CA TYR A 281 6.10 18.51 6.21
C TYR A 281 7.12 17.75 7.08
N THR A 282 6.75 16.60 7.65
CA THR A 282 7.66 15.75 8.43
C THR A 282 8.79 15.23 7.55
N ASN A 283 8.50 14.81 6.32
CA ASN A 283 9.51 14.33 5.39
C ASN A 283 10.47 15.46 4.96
N ILE A 284 9.97 16.68 4.74
CA ILE A 284 10.78 17.87 4.47
C ILE A 284 11.66 18.24 5.67
N LEU A 285 11.14 18.17 6.90
CA LEU A 285 11.87 18.57 8.11
C LEU A 285 12.90 17.53 8.56
N VAL A 286 12.59 16.24 8.45
CA VAL A 286 13.39 15.15 9.02
C VAL A 286 14.40 14.59 8.02
N SER A 287 14.04 14.48 6.73
CA SER A 287 14.86 13.80 5.74
C SER A 287 15.71 14.76 4.92
N LYS A 288 17.03 14.76 5.16
CA LYS A 288 18.00 15.50 4.33
C LYS A 288 17.96 15.05 2.87
N THR A 289 17.82 13.73 2.66
CA THR A 289 17.72 13.11 1.33
C THR A 289 16.49 13.61 0.58
N PHE A 290 15.34 13.67 1.25
CA PHE A 290 14.11 14.17 0.65
C PHE A 290 14.25 15.64 0.22
N ARG A 291 14.85 16.49 1.06
CA ARG A 291 15.13 17.89 0.71
C ARG A 291 16.05 18.02 -0.51
N THR A 292 17.10 17.23 -0.58
CA THR A 292 18.06 17.28 -1.69
C THR A 292 17.41 16.86 -3.01
N GLU A 293 16.58 15.82 -2.99
CA GLU A 293 15.85 15.36 -4.18
C GLU A 293 14.74 16.33 -4.59
N LEU A 294 13.99 16.87 -3.64
CA LEU A 294 12.97 17.89 -3.92
C LEU A 294 13.60 19.13 -4.56
N LYS A 295 14.77 19.57 -4.06
CA LYS A 295 15.55 20.66 -4.68
C LYS A 295 16.00 20.31 -6.10
N ARG A 296 16.41 19.06 -6.35
CA ARG A 296 16.80 18.59 -7.70
C ARG A 296 15.61 18.62 -8.67
N ILE A 297 14.43 18.17 -8.25
CA ILE A 297 13.20 18.21 -9.07
C ILE A 297 12.87 19.65 -9.49
N PHE A 298 12.95 20.62 -8.57
CA PHE A 298 12.68 22.01 -8.90
C PHE A 298 13.72 22.60 -9.87
N VAL A 299 15.00 22.25 -9.70
CA VAL A 299 16.08 22.69 -10.60
C VAL A 299 15.93 22.06 -11.99
N ASP A 300 15.60 20.77 -12.08
CA ASP A 300 15.40 20.08 -13.35
C ASP A 300 14.13 20.58 -14.07
N ALA A 301 13.06 20.88 -13.34
CA ALA A 301 11.85 21.49 -13.88
C ALA A 301 12.13 22.91 -14.41
N TYR A 302 12.91 23.70 -13.68
CA TYR A 302 13.34 25.04 -14.10
C TYR A 302 14.17 24.99 -15.39
N HIS A 303 15.15 24.09 -15.48
CA HIS A 303 15.95 23.91 -16.68
C HIS A 303 15.14 23.39 -17.87
N THR A 304 14.19 22.48 -17.65
CA THR A 304 13.30 21.96 -18.70
C THR A 304 12.37 23.05 -19.23
N CYS A 305 11.89 23.94 -18.36
CA CYS A 305 11.01 25.06 -18.74
C CYS A 305 11.76 26.15 -19.53
N ILE A 306 13.02 26.42 -19.19
CA ILE A 306 13.89 27.35 -19.95
C ILE A 306 14.24 26.77 -21.33
N ARG A 307 14.48 25.47 -21.42
CA ARG A 307 14.85 24.79 -22.67
C ARG A 307 13.71 24.72 -23.70
N HIS A 308 12.46 24.87 -23.25
CA HIS A 308 11.29 24.98 -24.13
C HIS A 308 10.95 26.41 -24.54
N ARG A 309 11.66 27.42 -23.98
CA ARG A 309 11.43 28.85 -24.26
C ARG A 309 12.43 29.44 -25.27
N ASN A 310 13.51 28.71 -25.57
CA ASN A 310 14.45 28.97 -26.67
C ASN A 310 14.18 27.97 -27.82
#